data_AF-A0A292R0S7-F1
#
_entry.id   AF-A0A292R0S7-F1
#
_cell.length_a   1.000
_cell.length_b   1.000
_cell.length_c   1.000
_cell.angle_alpha   90.00
_cell.angle_beta   90.00
_cell.angle_gamma   90.00
#
_symmetry.space_group_name_H-M   'P 1'
#
loop_
_entity.id
_entity.type
_entity.pdbx_description
1 polymer ?
#
loop_
_entity_poly.entity_id
_entity_poly.type
_entity_poly.pdbx_seq_one_letter_code
_entity_poly.pdbx_strand_id
1 'polypeptide(L)'
;MANTAALLGTLLNTNADINYYTQQQIFWSGKYEANSAKLEKQVKYEEKWESAFDSAIDNTKELNVGGVRVAEGNKNEMIADAYAHAKVKQYNEELSLELAEMDVEYDTMQTMYESMLEQLRAQKEGQKTATTSAAQDTGLLQS
;
A
#
# COMPACT_ATOMS: atom_id res chain seq x y z
N MET A 1 -24.35 -27.72 29.97
CA MET A 1 -24.99 -27.03 28.82
C MET A 1 -24.74 -25.52 28.78
N ALA A 2 -24.96 -24.75 29.86
CA ALA A 2 -24.73 -23.29 29.84
C ALA A 2 -23.28 -22.87 29.45
N ASN A 3 -22.27 -23.64 29.87
CA ASN A 3 -20.87 -23.37 29.54
C ASN A 3 -20.55 -23.60 28.05
N THR A 4 -21.11 -24.65 27.44
CA THR A 4 -20.91 -24.98 26.02
C THR A 4 -21.53 -23.93 25.10
N ALA A 5 -22.72 -23.41 25.44
CA ALA A 5 -23.38 -22.36 24.66
C ALA A 5 -22.61 -21.03 24.69
N ALA A 6 -22.05 -20.67 25.84
CA ALA A 6 -21.20 -19.48 25.96
C ALA A 6 -19.92 -19.60 25.13
N LEU A 7 -19.24 -20.76 25.18
CA LEU A 7 -18.05 -21.04 24.37
C LEU A 7 -18.34 -20.99 22.86
N LEU A 8 -19.47 -21.56 22.43
CA LEU A 8 -19.92 -21.50 21.05
C LEU A 8 -20.21 -20.05 20.61
N GLY A 9 -20.88 -19.25 21.46
CA GLY A 9 -21.13 -17.83 21.18
C GLY A 9 -19.84 -17.03 20.97
N THR A 10 -18.85 -17.23 21.84
CA THR A 10 -17.53 -16.61 21.68
C THR A 10 -16.85 -17.03 20.38
N LEU A 11 -16.88 -18.32 20.04
CA LEU A 11 -16.32 -18.84 18.79
C LEU A 11 -16.99 -18.24 17.54
N LEU A 12 -18.32 -18.07 17.57
CA LEU A 12 -19.07 -17.44 16.48
C LEU A 12 -18.70 -15.96 16.32
N ASN A 13 -18.54 -15.22 17.43
CA ASN A 13 -18.09 -13.83 17.39
C ASN A 13 -16.68 -13.72 16.79
N THR A 14 -15.72 -14.53 17.24
CA THR A 14 -14.37 -14.52 16.67
C THR A 14 -14.37 -14.88 15.18
N ASN A 15 -15.26 -15.77 14.72
CA ASN A 15 -15.42 -16.03 13.28
C ASN A 15 -15.96 -14.81 12.51
N ALA A 16 -16.91 -14.06 13.09
CA ALA A 16 -17.43 -12.85 12.49
C ALA A 16 -16.34 -11.77 12.38
N ASP A 17 -15.53 -11.60 13.43
CA ASP A 17 -14.39 -10.68 13.44
C ASP A 17 -13.36 -11.06 12.37
N ILE A 18 -12.98 -12.34 12.27
CA ILE A 18 -12.06 -12.83 11.21
C ILE A 18 -12.57 -12.46 9.82
N ASN A 19 -13.87 -12.63 9.55
CA ASN A 19 -14.44 -12.30 8.25
C ASN A 19 -14.36 -10.80 7.96
N TYR A 20 -14.67 -9.95 8.95
CA TYR A 20 -14.55 -8.50 8.82
C TYR A 20 -13.10 -8.08 8.55
N TYR A 21 -12.17 -8.53 9.39
CA TYR A 21 -10.76 -8.15 9.25
C TYR A 21 -10.10 -8.72 7.99
N THR A 22 -10.59 -9.85 7.46
CA THR A 22 -10.17 -10.39 6.17
C THR A 22 -10.58 -9.45 5.03
N GLN A 23 -11.79 -8.91 5.06
CA GLN A 23 -12.22 -7.92 4.07
C GLN A 23 -11.41 -6.62 4.17
N GLN A 24 -11.09 -6.18 5.38
CA GLN A 24 -10.22 -5.01 5.58
C GLN A 24 -8.82 -5.27 5.03
N GLN A 25 -8.20 -6.41 5.34
CA GLN A 25 -6.88 -6.75 4.83
C GLN A 25 -6.85 -6.74 3.29
N ILE A 26 -7.84 -7.35 2.63
CA ILE A 26 -7.95 -7.34 1.16
C ILE A 26 -8.07 -5.90 0.62
N PHE A 27 -8.88 -5.06 1.28
CA PHE A 27 -9.08 -3.67 0.86
C PHE A 27 -7.77 -2.87 0.95
N TRP A 28 -7.08 -2.94 2.08
CA TRP A 28 -5.84 -2.18 2.30
C TRP A 28 -4.69 -2.70 1.44
N SER A 29 -4.55 -4.01 1.25
CA SER A 29 -3.61 -4.58 0.29
C SER A 29 -3.87 -4.08 -1.13
N GLY A 30 -5.12 -4.05 -1.58
CA GLY A 30 -5.45 -3.53 -2.90
C GLY A 30 -5.15 -2.03 -3.05
N LYS A 31 -5.31 -1.24 -1.98
CA LYS A 31 -4.93 0.19 -1.95
C LYS A 31 -3.41 0.36 -2.05
N TYR A 32 -2.66 -0.41 -1.26
CA TYR A 32 -1.21 -0.42 -1.28
C TYR A 32 -0.68 -0.75 -2.68
N GLU A 33 -1.09 -1.88 -3.27
CA GLU A 33 -0.64 -2.31 -4.60
C GLU A 33 -0.94 -1.27 -5.68
N ALA A 34 -2.15 -0.69 -5.67
CA ALA A 34 -2.53 0.33 -6.64
C ALA A 34 -1.76 1.65 -6.46
N ASN A 35 -1.43 2.01 -5.23
CA ASN A 35 -0.64 3.20 -4.91
C ASN A 35 0.83 3.00 -5.31
N SER A 36 1.43 1.90 -4.89
CA SER A 36 2.80 1.53 -5.20
C SER A 36 3.05 1.49 -6.72
N ALA A 37 2.10 0.95 -7.50
CA ALA A 37 2.19 0.95 -8.96
C ALA A 37 2.11 2.35 -9.61
N LYS A 38 1.47 3.32 -8.95
CA LYS A 38 1.48 4.73 -9.40
C LYS A 38 2.78 5.42 -9.00
N LEU A 39 3.25 5.17 -7.77
CA LEU A 39 4.51 5.71 -7.26
C LEU A 39 5.69 5.24 -8.14
N GLU A 40 5.75 3.95 -8.46
CA GLU A 40 6.79 3.39 -9.34
C GLU A 40 6.83 4.09 -10.71
N LYS A 41 5.68 4.52 -11.23
CA LYS A 41 5.64 5.31 -12.47
C LYS A 41 6.18 6.71 -12.27
N GLN A 42 5.86 7.38 -11.17
CA GLN A 42 6.40 8.71 -10.86
C GLN A 42 7.91 8.65 -10.68
N VAL A 43 8.45 7.67 -9.96
CA VAL A 43 9.91 7.45 -9.84
C VAL A 43 10.57 7.28 -11.22
N LYS A 44 9.97 6.48 -12.11
CA LYS A 44 10.49 6.34 -13.50
C LYS A 44 10.36 7.61 -14.34
N TYR A 45 9.43 8.50 -14.00
CA TYR A 45 9.31 9.79 -14.67
C TYR A 45 10.32 10.79 -14.09
N GLU A 46 10.57 10.75 -12.78
CA GLU A 46 11.60 11.51 -12.09
C GLU A 46 12.99 11.22 -12.67
N GLU A 47 13.39 9.96 -12.79
CA GLU A 47 14.68 9.58 -13.39
C GLU A 47 14.87 10.15 -14.81
N LYS A 48 13.80 10.18 -15.61
CA LYS A 48 13.83 10.76 -16.96
C LYS A 48 13.85 12.28 -16.92
N TRP A 49 13.19 12.87 -15.93
CA TRP A 49 13.15 14.30 -15.71
C TRP A 49 14.53 14.78 -15.26
N GLU A 50 15.18 14.12 -14.30
CA GLU A 50 16.54 14.41 -13.84
C GLU A 50 17.53 14.30 -15.01
N SER A 51 17.45 13.22 -15.80
CA SER A 51 18.28 13.07 -17.00
C SER A 51 18.05 14.19 -18.02
N ALA A 52 16.81 14.68 -18.16
CA ALA A 52 16.48 15.81 -19.03
C ALA A 52 17.01 17.15 -18.48
N PHE A 53 16.95 17.32 -17.16
CA PHE A 53 17.48 18.46 -16.43
C PHE A 53 19.01 18.52 -16.61
N ASP A 54 19.71 17.43 -16.33
CA ASP A 54 21.16 17.31 -16.51
C ASP A 54 21.56 17.56 -17.97
N SER A 55 20.79 17.01 -18.91
CA SER A 55 21.02 17.26 -20.34
C SER A 55 20.88 18.75 -20.70
N ALA A 56 20.00 19.49 -20.02
CA ALA A 56 19.82 20.92 -20.23
C ALA A 56 20.92 21.75 -19.59
N ILE A 57 21.41 21.35 -18.42
CA ILE A 57 22.57 21.97 -17.76
C ILE A 57 23.84 21.70 -18.56
N ASP A 58 24.15 20.44 -18.87
CA ASP A 58 25.40 20.02 -19.54
C ASP A 58 25.34 20.07 -21.07
N ASN A 59 24.47 20.94 -21.59
CA ASN A 59 24.25 21.03 -23.01
C ASN A 59 25.45 21.63 -23.76
N THR A 60 25.91 20.91 -24.78
CA THR A 60 26.92 21.38 -25.74
C THR A 60 26.30 21.91 -27.03
N LYS A 61 24.98 21.97 -27.08
CA LYS A 61 24.19 22.50 -28.19
C LYS A 61 22.88 23.06 -27.67
N GLU A 62 22.23 23.88 -28.47
CA GLU A 62 20.89 24.34 -28.18
C GLU A 62 19.88 23.18 -28.09
N LEU A 63 19.00 23.25 -27.10
CA LEU A 63 17.89 22.32 -26.90
C LEU A 63 16.56 23.06 -26.97
N ASN A 64 15.56 22.43 -27.56
CA ASN A 64 14.20 22.96 -27.66
C ASN A 64 13.17 21.86 -27.43
N VAL A 65 12.23 22.08 -26.51
CA VAL A 65 11.10 21.17 -26.27
C VAL A 65 9.90 21.95 -25.76
N GLY A 66 8.71 21.68 -26.29
CA GLY A 66 7.46 22.23 -25.76
C GLY A 66 7.39 23.77 -25.69
N GLY A 67 8.18 24.49 -26.48
CA GLY A 67 8.28 25.97 -26.44
C GLY A 67 9.35 26.50 -25.48
N VAL A 68 10.02 25.64 -24.71
CA VAL A 68 11.19 26.00 -23.90
C VAL A 68 12.46 25.85 -24.72
N ARG A 69 13.28 26.90 -24.74
CA ARG A 69 14.58 26.96 -25.41
C ARG A 69 15.70 27.05 -24.38
N VAL A 70 16.67 26.16 -24.47
CA VAL A 70 17.91 26.17 -23.69
C VAL A 70 19.06 26.48 -24.66
N ALA A 71 19.61 27.70 -24.59
CA ALA A 71 20.76 28.07 -25.40
C ALA A 71 22.00 27.21 -25.04
N GLU A 72 22.90 27.03 -25.99
CA GLU A 72 24.16 26.29 -25.77
C GLU A 72 24.94 26.83 -24.57
N GLY A 73 25.40 25.93 -23.69
CA GLY A 73 26.19 26.27 -22.51
C GLY A 73 25.41 27.01 -21.42
N ASN A 74 24.08 27.07 -21.49
CA ASN A 74 23.26 27.72 -20.48
C ASN A 74 23.12 26.85 -19.23
N LYS A 75 23.66 27.33 -18.11
CA LYS A 75 23.64 26.65 -16.81
C LYS A 75 22.51 27.12 -15.88
N ASN A 76 21.52 27.85 -16.39
CA ASN A 76 20.41 28.34 -15.56
C ASN A 76 19.46 27.20 -15.21
N GLU A 77 19.43 26.83 -13.92
CA GLU A 77 18.61 25.75 -13.38
C GLU A 77 17.11 25.97 -13.59
N MET A 78 16.60 27.20 -13.54
CA MET A 78 15.17 27.46 -13.78
C MET A 78 14.76 27.15 -15.23
N ILE A 79 15.67 27.38 -16.19
CA ILE A 79 15.41 27.08 -17.60
C ILE A 79 15.56 25.56 -17.85
N ALA A 80 16.51 24.91 -17.17
CA ALA A 80 16.68 23.46 -17.21
C ALA A 80 15.48 22.72 -16.62
N ASP A 81 14.97 23.18 -15.48
CA ASP A 81 13.75 22.71 -14.82
C ASP A 81 12.53 22.80 -15.76
N ALA A 82 12.30 23.99 -16.32
CA ALA A 82 11.21 24.20 -17.29
C ALA A 82 11.35 23.29 -18.52
N TYR A 83 12.57 23.07 -19.01
CA TYR A 83 12.84 22.16 -20.12
C TYR A 83 12.56 20.70 -19.73
N ALA A 84 12.99 20.27 -18.55
CA ALA A 84 12.79 18.91 -18.05
C ALA A 84 11.29 18.62 -17.88
N HIS A 85 10.51 19.53 -17.30
CA HIS A 85 9.05 19.42 -17.22
C HIS A 85 8.36 19.44 -18.58
N ALA A 86 8.84 20.28 -19.51
CA ALA A 86 8.30 20.30 -20.87
C ALA A 86 8.58 18.99 -21.65
N LYS A 87 9.69 18.32 -21.33
CA LYS A 87 10.09 17.03 -21.93
C LYS A 87 9.40 15.83 -21.28
N VAL A 88 9.23 15.85 -19.95
CA VAL A 88 8.64 14.77 -19.16
C VAL A 88 7.38 15.29 -18.46
N LYS A 89 6.33 15.53 -19.25
CA LYS A 89 5.06 16.12 -18.79
C LYS A 89 4.30 15.28 -17.77
N GLN A 90 4.63 13.99 -17.67
CA GLN A 90 3.99 13.05 -16.77
C GLN A 90 4.56 13.10 -15.35
N TYR A 91 5.79 13.62 -15.19
CA TYR A 91 6.38 13.78 -13.88
C TYR A 91 5.67 14.89 -13.12
N ASN A 92 5.26 14.58 -11.89
CA ASN A 92 4.68 15.53 -10.96
C ASN A 92 5.24 15.22 -9.57
N GLU A 93 6.12 16.10 -9.09
CA GLU A 93 6.81 15.98 -7.80
C GLU A 93 5.82 15.95 -6.62
N GLU A 94 4.84 16.86 -6.60
CA GLU A 94 3.82 16.92 -5.54
C GLU A 94 3.03 15.61 -5.45
N LEU A 95 2.62 15.07 -6.61
CA LEU A 95 1.95 13.77 -6.67
C LEU A 95 2.89 12.63 -6.25
N SER A 96 4.17 12.67 -6.62
CA SER A 96 5.16 11.65 -6.22
C SER A 96 5.28 11.59 -4.69
N LEU A 97 5.38 12.75 -4.04
CA LEU A 97 5.44 12.88 -2.59
C LEU A 97 4.15 12.38 -1.91
N GLU A 98 2.98 12.80 -2.39
CA GLU A 98 1.68 12.35 -1.87
C GLU A 98 1.54 10.81 -1.98
N LEU A 99 1.95 10.24 -3.12
CA LEU A 99 1.94 8.79 -3.33
C LEU A 99 2.91 8.08 -2.37
N ALA A 100 4.09 8.63 -2.12
CA ALA A 100 5.07 8.05 -1.19
C ALA A 100 4.56 8.05 0.26
N GLU A 101 3.91 9.14 0.70
CA GLU A 101 3.27 9.23 2.01
C GLU A 101 2.15 8.19 2.15
N MET A 102 1.25 8.12 1.15
CA MET A 102 0.18 7.12 1.15
C MET A 102 0.69 5.68 1.11
N ASP A 103 1.85 5.42 0.49
CA ASP A 103 2.43 4.07 0.43
C ASP A 103 2.75 3.55 1.83
N VAL A 104 3.36 4.41 2.66
CA VAL A 104 3.69 4.12 4.06
C VAL A 104 2.42 3.92 4.89
N GLU A 105 1.41 4.77 4.69
CA GLU A 105 0.14 4.64 5.40
C GLU A 105 -0.57 3.32 5.06
N TYR A 106 -0.64 2.96 3.77
CA TYR A 106 -1.30 1.72 3.35
C TYR A 106 -0.54 0.47 3.77
N ASP A 107 0.80 0.48 3.72
CA ASP A 107 1.64 -0.62 4.25
C ASP A 107 1.40 -0.83 5.75
N THR A 108 1.33 0.27 6.51
CA THR A 108 1.03 0.24 7.95
C THR A 108 -0.35 -0.36 8.21
N MET A 109 -1.37 0.06 7.46
CA MET A 109 -2.73 -0.47 7.61
C MET A 109 -2.80 -1.95 7.26
N GLN A 110 -2.22 -2.36 6.13
CA GLN A 110 -2.18 -3.76 5.71
C GLN A 110 -1.51 -4.64 6.77
N THR A 111 -0.34 -4.24 7.25
CA THR A 111 0.43 -4.98 8.27
C THR A 111 -0.34 -5.10 9.58
N MET A 112 -1.04 -4.05 9.98
CA MET A 112 -1.89 -4.07 11.18
C MET A 112 -3.03 -5.08 11.05
N TYR A 113 -3.74 -5.10 9.91
CA TYR A 113 -4.84 -6.05 9.70
C TYR A 113 -4.34 -7.49 9.55
N GLU A 114 -3.20 -7.71 8.91
CA GLU A 114 -2.53 -9.01 8.86
C GLU A 114 -2.20 -9.53 10.25
N SER A 115 -1.59 -8.70 11.10
CA SER A 115 -1.27 -9.04 12.49
C SER A 115 -2.51 -9.35 13.32
N MET A 116 -3.58 -8.57 13.17
CA MET A 116 -4.85 -8.80 13.86
C MET A 116 -5.49 -10.13 13.44
N LEU A 117 -5.44 -10.45 12.14
CA LEU A 117 -5.95 -11.71 11.61
C LEU A 117 -5.16 -12.91 12.14
N GLU A 118 -3.85 -12.80 12.25
CA GLU A 118 -3.01 -13.85 12.83
C GLU A 118 -3.43 -14.13 14.29
N GLN A 119 -3.59 -13.08 15.10
CA GLN A 119 -4.02 -13.21 16.49
C GLN A 119 -5.42 -13.83 16.61
N LEU A 120 -6.38 -13.39 15.80
CA LEU A 120 -7.75 -13.92 15.82
C LEU A 120 -7.79 -15.39 15.37
N ARG A 121 -6.96 -15.78 14.39
CA ARG A 121 -6.85 -17.19 13.96
C ARG A 121 -6.28 -18.06 15.08
N ALA A 122 -5.26 -17.60 15.79
CA ALA A 122 -4.72 -18.31 16.96
C ALA A 122 -5.78 -18.43 18.07
N GLN A 123 -6.52 -17.35 18.35
CA GLN A 123 -7.60 -17.35 19.34
C GLN A 123 -8.71 -18.34 18.97
N LYS A 124 -9.12 -18.36 17.70
CA LYS A 124 -10.14 -19.27 17.16
C LYS A 124 -9.79 -20.73 17.39
N GLU A 125 -8.54 -21.15 17.15
CA GLU A 125 -8.15 -22.55 17.35
C GLU A 125 -8.20 -22.96 18.82
N GLY A 126 -7.83 -22.07 19.74
CA GLY A 126 -7.99 -22.28 21.17
C GLY A 126 -9.46 -22.43 21.59
N GLN A 127 -10.31 -21.52 21.11
CA GLN A 127 -11.76 -21.56 21.37
C GLN A 127 -12.44 -22.80 20.78
N LYS A 128 -12.04 -23.21 19.56
CA LYS A 128 -12.55 -24.41 18.90
C LYS A 128 -12.22 -25.67 19.70
N THR A 129 -10.99 -25.77 20.20
CA THR A 129 -10.55 -26.87 21.07
C THR A 129 -11.40 -26.91 22.34
N ALA A 130 -11.52 -25.79 23.05
CA ALA A 130 -12.32 -25.70 24.27
C ALA A 130 -13.81 -26.03 24.05
N THR A 131 -14.40 -25.54 22.94
CA THR A 131 -15.79 -25.80 22.58
C THR A 131 -16.02 -27.27 22.28
N THR A 132 -15.10 -27.91 21.55
CA THR A 132 -15.19 -29.34 21.19
C THR A 132 -15.11 -30.21 22.43
N SER A 133 -14.14 -29.97 23.31
CA SER A 133 -14.02 -30.71 24.57
C SER A 133 -15.27 -30.56 25.43
N ALA A 134 -15.76 -29.34 25.61
CA ALA A 134 -16.97 -29.08 26.41
C ALA A 134 -18.25 -29.72 25.80
N ALA A 135 -18.32 -29.85 24.49
CA ALA A 135 -19.43 -30.51 23.81
C ALA A 135 -19.36 -32.05 23.93
N GLN A 136 -18.16 -32.63 23.95
CA GLN A 136 -17.94 -34.05 24.26
C GLN A 136 -18.32 -34.38 25.71
N ASP A 137 -17.84 -33.57 26.66
CA ASP A 137 -18.07 -33.77 28.10
C ASP A 137 -19.55 -33.66 28.49
N THR A 138 -20.35 -32.93 27.71
CA THR A 138 -21.79 -32.75 27.96
C THR A 138 -22.67 -33.77 27.25
N GLY A 139 -22.08 -34.75 26.53
CA GLY A 139 -22.82 -35.76 25.78
C GLY A 139 -23.49 -35.24 24.51
N LEU A 140 -23.29 -33.96 24.16
CA LEU A 140 -23.83 -33.34 22.94
C LEU A 140 -23.18 -33.88 21.66
N LEU A 141 -21.98 -34.48 21.78
CA LEU A 141 -21.22 -35.09 20.68
C LEU A 141 -21.03 -36.61 20.85
N GLN A 142 -21.94 -37.33 21.51
CA GLN A 142 -21.86 -38.79 21.54
C GLN A 142 -22.22 -39.39 20.17
N SER A 143 -21.31 -40.25 19.70
CA SER A 143 -21.28 -41.10 18.49
C SER A 143 -22.58 -41.29 17.73
#